data_AF-A0A4Y7J9S4-F1
#
_entry.id   AF-A0A4Y7J9S4-F1
#
_cell.length_a   1.000
_cell.length_b   1.000
_cell.length_c   1.000
_cell.angle_alpha   90.00
_cell.angle_beta   90.00
_cell.angle_gamma   90.00
#
_symmetry.space_group_name_H-M   'P 1'
#
loop_
_entity.id
_entity.type
_entity.pdbx_description
1 polymer ?
#
loop_
_entity_poly.entity_id
_entity_poly.type
_entity_poly.pdbx_seq_one_letter_code
_entity_poly.pdbx_strand_id
1 'polypeptide(L)'
;MVCACSVTVNGDNEQEKKFYIVYLGDSPVFKDSIVDSHINLLPDVVGSYVNNFNAFTAKLSPDEAKQLESSRGVVSVFPNKQRKLHTTKTWDFLGFPQNVKRKAKLESNLVAGLIDTGITSVSESFNDKGFGPPPAKWKGSCGLYANFSCKK
;
A
#
# COMPACT_ATOMS: atom_id res chain seq x y z
N MET A 1 10.52 29.01 -24.44
CA MET A 1 11.21 28.01 -25.29
C MET A 1 10.49 26.69 -25.08
N VAL A 2 9.59 26.33 -25.99
CA VAL A 2 8.88 25.03 -25.96
C VAL A 2 9.74 24.07 -26.75
N CYS A 3 10.25 23.01 -26.11
CA CYS A 3 10.93 21.94 -26.82
C CYS A 3 9.87 20.88 -27.17
N ALA A 4 9.48 20.83 -28.44
CA ALA A 4 8.70 19.75 -28.99
C ALA A 4 9.67 18.73 -29.59
N CYS A 5 9.76 17.54 -28.98
CA CYS A 5 10.41 16.39 -29.61
C CYS A 5 9.35 15.63 -30.40
N SER A 6 9.37 15.78 -31.73
CA SER A 6 8.69 14.86 -32.64
C SER A 6 9.45 13.54 -32.65
N VAL A 7 8.83 12.47 -32.17
CA VAL A 7 9.34 11.11 -32.35
C VAL A 7 8.56 10.46 -33.47
N THR A 8 9.24 10.14 -34.56
CA THR A 8 8.77 9.23 -35.60
C THR A 8 8.74 7.82 -35.02
N VAL A 9 7.55 7.22 -34.91
CA VAL A 9 7.38 5.84 -34.48
C VAL A 9 7.70 4.92 -35.65
N ASN A 10 8.89 4.31 -35.63
CA ASN A 10 9.13 3.07 -36.38
C ASN A 10 8.56 1.93 -35.54
N GLY A 11 7.74 1.09 -36.17
CA GLY A 11 7.01 0.01 -35.52
C GLY A 11 7.92 -1.11 -35.06
N ASP A 12 8.39 -1.01 -33.82
CA ASP A 12 8.77 -2.18 -33.04
C ASP A 12 7.54 -2.67 -32.28
N ASN A 13 7.37 -3.99 -32.24
CA ASN A 13 6.33 -4.70 -31.49
C ASN A 13 6.60 -4.57 -29.98
N GLU A 14 6.65 -3.34 -29.44
CA GLU A 14 6.74 -3.11 -28.00
C GLU A 14 5.44 -3.57 -27.36
N GLN A 15 5.46 -4.79 -26.79
CA GLN A 15 4.38 -5.23 -25.94
C GLN A 15 4.19 -4.20 -24.82
N GLU A 16 2.96 -3.70 -24.70
CA GLU A 16 2.58 -2.68 -23.72
C GLU A 16 3.02 -3.10 -22.30
N LYS A 17 3.99 -2.37 -21.73
CA LYS A 17 4.47 -2.64 -20.36
C LYS A 17 3.44 -2.19 -19.32
N LYS A 18 3.21 -3.03 -18.30
CA LYS A 18 2.27 -2.78 -17.19
C LYS A 18 3.00 -2.81 -15.85
N PHE A 19 2.39 -2.27 -14.81
CA PHE A 19 2.96 -2.38 -13.46
C PHE A 19 2.70 -3.77 -12.88
N TYR A 20 3.75 -4.40 -12.39
CA TYR A 20 3.72 -5.67 -11.66
C TYR A 20 4.27 -5.48 -10.26
N ILE A 21 3.81 -6.34 -9.36
CA ILE A 21 4.38 -6.50 -8.03
C ILE A 21 5.20 -7.78 -8.04
N VAL A 22 6.47 -7.66 -7.66
CA VAL A 22 7.41 -8.78 -7.51
C VAL A 22 7.61 -9.04 -6.03
N TYR A 23 7.16 -10.19 -5.56
CA TYR A 23 7.25 -10.60 -4.16
C TYR A 23 8.38 -11.61 -3.98
N LEU A 24 9.28 -11.35 -3.02
CA LEU A 24 10.49 -12.13 -2.77
C LEU A 24 10.43 -12.93 -1.46
N GLY A 25 9.27 -12.94 -0.78
CA GLY A 25 9.10 -13.67 0.47
C GLY A 25 9.62 -12.93 1.71
N ASP A 26 9.76 -13.67 2.80
CA ASP A 26 10.36 -13.22 4.08
C ASP A 26 11.88 -13.48 4.12
N SER A 27 12.49 -13.70 2.96
CA SER A 27 13.88 -14.10 2.88
C SER A 27 14.81 -12.94 3.26
N PRO A 28 15.79 -13.13 4.16
CA PRO A 28 16.78 -12.10 4.51
C PRO A 28 17.65 -11.69 3.31
N VAL A 29 17.49 -12.35 2.16
CA VAL A 29 18.19 -12.12 0.90
C VAL A 29 18.02 -10.69 0.35
N PHE A 30 17.04 -9.90 0.80
CA PHE A 30 17.01 -8.45 0.49
C PHE A 30 18.06 -7.61 1.24
N LYS A 31 18.72 -8.19 2.25
CA LYS A 31 19.93 -7.61 2.85
C LYS A 31 21.21 -8.09 2.13
N ASP A 32 21.11 -9.06 1.22
CA ASP A 32 22.22 -9.48 0.38
C ASP A 32 22.25 -8.66 -0.92
N SER A 33 23.45 -8.17 -1.25
CA SER A 33 23.77 -7.29 -2.39
C SER A 33 23.34 -7.82 -3.77
N ILE A 34 22.98 -9.10 -3.88
CA ILE A 34 22.62 -9.75 -5.15
C ILE A 34 21.23 -9.29 -5.62
N VAL A 35 20.25 -9.13 -4.73
CA VAL A 35 18.92 -8.64 -5.12
C VAL A 35 18.98 -7.16 -5.46
N ASP A 36 19.76 -6.37 -4.72
CA ASP A 36 20.04 -4.98 -5.09
C ASP A 36 20.66 -4.90 -6.49
N SER A 37 21.59 -5.79 -6.84
CA SER A 37 22.17 -5.81 -8.19
C SER A 37 21.14 -6.11 -9.28
N HIS A 38 20.22 -7.06 -9.05
CA HIS A 38 19.17 -7.44 -10.00
C HIS A 38 18.04 -6.43 -10.10
N ILE A 39 17.68 -5.77 -9.00
CA ILE A 39 16.69 -4.68 -8.97
C ILE A 39 17.26 -3.41 -9.62
N ASN A 40 18.53 -3.09 -9.39
CA ASN A 40 19.20 -1.97 -10.05
C ASN A 40 19.45 -2.21 -11.55
N LEU A 41 19.34 -3.46 -12.01
CA LEU A 41 19.38 -3.83 -13.43
C LEU A 41 18.00 -3.73 -14.11
N LEU A 42 16.91 -3.61 -13.35
CA LEU A 42 15.58 -3.39 -13.91
C LEU A 42 15.38 -1.90 -14.18
N PRO A 43 15.24 -1.47 -15.44
CA PRO A 43 15.24 -0.05 -15.81
C PRO A 43 14.04 0.74 -15.26
N ASP A 44 12.96 0.09 -14.82
CA ASP A 44 11.69 0.72 -14.42
C ASP A 44 11.17 0.28 -13.04
N VAL A 45 12.05 0.20 -12.03
CA VAL A 45 11.60 -0.01 -10.63
C VAL A 45 11.01 1.29 -10.07
N VAL A 46 9.77 1.22 -9.59
CA VAL A 46 8.98 2.38 -9.13
C VAL A 46 9.04 2.55 -7.62
N GLY A 47 9.19 1.45 -6.88
CA GLY A 47 9.25 1.49 -5.42
C GLY A 47 9.51 0.12 -4.81
N SER A 48 10.05 0.12 -3.60
CA SER A 48 10.37 -1.07 -2.82
C SER A 48 9.65 -1.07 -1.47
N TYR A 49 9.32 -2.27 -1.00
CA TYR A 49 8.73 -2.55 0.29
C TYR A 49 9.67 -3.54 0.99
N VAL A 50 10.24 -3.14 2.13
CA VAL A 50 11.29 -3.93 2.82
C VAL A 50 11.05 -4.09 4.32
N ASN A 51 10.06 -3.40 4.89
CA ASN A 51 9.89 -3.37 6.36
C ASN A 51 9.10 -4.57 6.91
N ASN A 52 8.11 -5.07 6.18
CA ASN A 52 7.23 -6.17 6.64
C ASN A 52 7.20 -7.36 5.68
N PHE A 53 7.60 -7.15 4.43
CA PHE A 53 7.70 -8.14 3.38
C PHE A 53 8.66 -7.57 2.34
N ASN A 54 9.42 -8.45 1.68
CA ASN A 54 10.34 -8.04 0.63
C ASN A 54 9.63 -8.07 -0.73
N ALA A 55 9.38 -6.89 -1.28
CA ALA A 55 8.74 -6.76 -2.59
C ALA A 55 9.14 -5.46 -3.29
N PHE A 56 8.96 -5.40 -4.60
CA PHE A 56 9.07 -4.15 -5.35
C PHE A 56 8.03 -4.08 -6.47
N THR A 57 7.76 -2.86 -6.93
CA THR A 57 6.91 -2.60 -8.08
C THR A 57 7.77 -2.21 -9.27
N ALA A 58 7.56 -2.83 -10.42
CA ALA A 58 8.27 -2.51 -11.65
C ALA A 58 7.32 -2.45 -12.86
N LYS A 59 7.69 -1.67 -13.88
CA LYS A 59 6.98 -1.67 -15.18
C LYS A 59 7.62 -2.72 -16.10
N LEU A 60 6.86 -3.75 -16.46
CA LEU A 60 7.36 -4.92 -17.18
C LEU A 60 6.45 -5.29 -18.35
N SER A 61 7.03 -5.86 -19.41
CA SER A 61 6.27 -6.63 -20.40
C SER A 61 5.80 -7.96 -19.79
N PRO A 62 4.77 -8.62 -20.37
CA PRO A 62 4.38 -9.97 -19.98
C PRO A 62 5.55 -10.98 -19.99
N ASP A 63 6.43 -10.89 -20.99
CA ASP A 63 7.58 -11.78 -21.11
C ASP A 63 8.64 -11.51 -20.03
N GLU A 64 8.93 -10.23 -19.73
CA GLU A 64 9.81 -9.83 -18.62
C GLU A 64 9.28 -10.32 -17.26
N ALA A 65 7.96 -10.20 -17.04
CA ALA A 65 7.31 -10.67 -15.82
C ALA A 65 7.42 -12.20 -15.64
N LYS A 66 7.22 -12.96 -16.73
CA LYS A 66 7.35 -14.42 -16.72
C LYS A 66 8.79 -14.87 -16.50
N GLN A 67 9.76 -14.15 -17.06
CA GLN A 67 11.17 -14.43 -16.84
C GLN A 67 11.54 -14.21 -15.37
N LEU A 68 11.08 -13.11 -14.77
CA LEU A 68 11.31 -12.81 -13.36
C LEU A 68 10.67 -13.83 -12.41
N GLU A 69 9.50 -14.37 -12.76
CA GLU A 69 8.85 -15.42 -11.95
C GLU A 69 9.72 -16.68 -11.80
N SER A 70 10.60 -16.96 -12.78
CA SER A 70 11.54 -18.08 -12.73
C SER A 70 12.88 -17.75 -12.06
N SER A 71 13.09 -16.49 -11.65
CA SER A 71 14.34 -16.04 -11.05
C SER A 71 14.49 -16.52 -9.60
N ARG A 72 15.72 -16.90 -9.24
CA ARG A 72 16.04 -17.31 -7.88
C ARG A 72 15.70 -16.19 -6.88
N GLY A 73 14.95 -16.52 -5.84
CA GLY A 73 14.57 -15.57 -4.79
C GLY A 73 13.25 -14.83 -5.07
N VAL A 74 12.68 -14.97 -6.26
CA VAL A 74 11.32 -14.50 -6.54
C VAL A 74 10.32 -15.57 -6.11
N VAL A 75 9.34 -15.19 -5.29
CA VAL A 75 8.26 -16.07 -4.83
C VAL A 75 7.05 -15.96 -5.75
N SER A 76 6.70 -14.75 -6.17
CA SER A 76 5.62 -14.54 -7.14
C SER A 76 5.74 -13.20 -7.87
N VAL A 77 5.22 -13.16 -9.09
CA VAL A 77 5.08 -11.95 -9.90
C VAL A 77 3.63 -11.84 -10.35
N PHE A 78 2.98 -10.73 -10.07
CA PHE A 78 1.57 -10.55 -10.48
C PHE A 78 1.25 -9.11 -10.86
N PRO A 79 0.30 -8.88 -11.78
CA PRO A 79 -0.08 -7.54 -12.19
C PRO A 79 -0.55 -6.70 -11.02
N ASN A 80 -0.11 -5.45 -10.96
CA ASN A 80 -0.66 -4.46 -10.03
C ASN A 80 -2.15 -4.24 -10.36
N LYS A 81 -3.00 -4.24 -9.33
CA LYS A 81 -4.45 -4.09 -9.49
C LYS A 81 -4.94 -2.95 -8.64
N GLN A 82 -5.62 -2.00 -9.28
CA GLN A 82 -6.43 -1.02 -8.55
C GLN A 82 -7.64 -1.72 -7.93
N ARG A 83 -7.88 -1.47 -6.65
CA ARG A 83 -9.05 -1.96 -5.93
C ARG A 83 -10.13 -0.89 -5.93
N LYS A 84 -11.38 -1.30 -6.11
CA LYS A 84 -12.55 -0.42 -6.01
C LYS A 84 -13.10 -0.47 -4.59
N LEU A 85 -13.64 0.67 -4.12
CA LEU A 85 -14.30 0.74 -2.84
C LEU A 85 -15.59 -0.11 -2.87
N HIS A 86 -15.75 -1.02 -1.91
CA HIS A 86 -16.89 -1.94 -1.88
C HIS A 86 -18.10 -1.38 -1.11
N THR A 87 -17.88 -0.57 -0.07
CA THR A 87 -18.96 0.05 0.70
C THR A 87 -18.46 1.32 1.40
N THR A 88 -19.35 2.30 1.57
CA THR A 88 -19.16 3.47 2.44
C THR A 88 -20.02 3.38 3.71
N LYS A 89 -20.86 2.35 3.84
CA LYS A 89 -21.82 2.16 4.94
C LYS A 89 -21.71 0.77 5.55
N THR A 90 -20.61 0.54 6.27
CA THR A 90 -20.30 -0.75 6.90
C THR A 90 -21.33 -1.17 7.94
N TRP A 91 -21.91 -0.22 8.69
CA TRP A 91 -22.90 -0.52 9.74
C TRP A 91 -24.18 -1.16 9.18
N ASP A 92 -24.72 -0.62 8.09
CA ASP A 92 -25.89 -1.17 7.40
C ASP A 92 -25.56 -2.51 6.74
N PHE A 93 -24.38 -2.62 6.12
CA PHE A 93 -23.93 -3.86 5.48
C PHE A 93 -23.78 -5.03 6.47
N LEU A 94 -23.26 -4.76 7.68
CA LEU A 94 -23.06 -5.80 8.71
C LEU A 94 -24.32 -6.05 9.54
N GLY A 95 -25.39 -5.27 9.37
CA GLY A 95 -26.64 -5.42 10.13
C GLY A 95 -26.47 -5.15 11.62
N PHE A 96 -25.57 -4.25 12.00
CA PHE A 96 -25.32 -3.97 13.41
C PHE A 96 -26.50 -3.24 14.06
N PRO A 97 -26.92 -3.63 15.29
CA PRO A 97 -27.98 -2.94 15.99
C PRO A 97 -27.53 -1.55 16.43
N GLN A 98 -28.44 -0.57 16.34
CA GLN A 98 -28.17 0.80 16.78
C GLN A 98 -27.91 0.90 18.30
N ASN A 99 -28.48 -0.02 19.08
CA ASN A 99 -28.34 -0.07 20.53
C ASN A 99 -27.56 -1.32 20.95
N VAL A 100 -26.42 -1.14 21.61
CA VAL A 100 -25.56 -2.22 22.10
C VAL A 100 -25.21 -1.99 23.56
N LYS A 101 -25.33 -3.04 24.39
CA LYS A 101 -24.82 -3.02 25.76
C LYS A 101 -23.29 -3.02 25.72
N ARG A 102 -22.69 -1.85 26.00
CA ARG A 102 -21.25 -1.62 25.96
C ARG A 102 -20.53 -2.33 27.11
N LYS A 103 -19.36 -2.91 26.83
CA LYS A 103 -18.46 -3.52 27.82
C LYS A 103 -17.15 -2.73 27.91
N ALA A 104 -17.17 -1.63 28.67
CA ALA A 104 -16.07 -0.67 28.75
C ALA A 104 -14.69 -1.32 28.99
N LYS A 105 -14.59 -2.33 29.86
CA LYS A 105 -13.32 -3.03 30.14
C LYS A 105 -12.72 -3.74 28.91
N LEU A 106 -13.55 -4.25 28.02
CA LEU A 106 -13.12 -4.96 26.80
C LEU A 106 -12.93 -4.00 25.62
N GLU A 107 -13.71 -2.93 25.58
CA GLU A 107 -13.74 -1.98 24.46
C GLU A 107 -12.74 -0.82 24.63
N SER A 108 -12.05 -0.75 25.77
CA SER A 108 -11.05 0.27 26.07
C SER A 108 -9.65 -0.21 25.68
N ASN A 109 -8.74 0.72 25.39
CA ASN A 109 -7.33 0.44 25.08
C ASN A 109 -7.07 -0.45 23.85
N LEU A 110 -8.01 -0.43 22.90
CA LEU A 110 -7.90 -1.08 21.60
C LEU A 110 -7.35 -0.10 20.55
N VAL A 111 -6.52 -0.62 19.65
CA VAL A 111 -6.04 0.11 18.47
C VAL A 111 -6.55 -0.64 17.25
N ALA A 112 -7.36 0.01 16.43
CA ALA A 112 -7.87 -0.54 15.17
C ALA A 112 -7.20 0.18 14.00
N GLY A 113 -6.56 -0.58 13.11
CA GLY A 113 -6.00 -0.06 11.86
C GLY A 113 -7.04 -0.09 10.74
N LEU A 114 -7.19 1.03 10.03
CA LEU A 114 -8.06 1.15 8.85
C LEU A 114 -7.19 1.42 7.63
N ILE A 115 -7.26 0.54 6.62
CA ILE A 115 -6.64 0.74 5.31
C ILE A 115 -7.77 1.05 4.33
N ASP A 116 -7.99 2.33 4.07
CA ASP A 116 -9.08 2.84 3.23
C ASP A 116 -8.65 4.16 2.57
N THR A 117 -9.56 4.86 1.90
CA THR A 117 -9.35 6.17 1.28
C THR A 117 -9.13 7.30 2.30
N GLY A 118 -9.24 7.01 3.59
CA GLY A 118 -9.02 7.95 4.69
C GLY A 118 -10.27 8.17 5.55
N ILE A 119 -10.15 9.08 6.52
CA ILE A 119 -11.24 9.48 7.42
C ILE A 119 -11.41 11.00 7.41
N THR A 120 -12.63 11.47 7.63
CA THR A 120 -12.90 12.88 7.90
C THR A 120 -12.63 13.16 9.38
N SER A 121 -11.38 13.48 9.73
CA SER A 121 -10.96 13.71 11.13
C SER A 121 -11.71 14.85 11.83
N VAL A 122 -12.37 15.74 11.07
CA VAL A 122 -13.18 16.83 11.61
C VAL A 122 -14.63 16.44 11.95
N SER A 123 -15.06 15.23 11.63
CA SER A 123 -16.41 14.74 11.97
C SER A 123 -16.60 14.61 13.48
N GLU A 124 -17.83 14.90 13.95
CA GLU A 124 -18.21 14.78 15.36
C GLU A 124 -18.04 13.35 15.90
N SER A 125 -18.17 12.33 15.04
CA SER A 125 -17.93 10.93 15.40
C SER A 125 -16.50 10.63 15.86
N PHE A 126 -15.54 11.51 15.56
CA PHE A 126 -14.14 11.41 15.99
C PHE A 126 -13.79 12.46 17.06
N ASN A 127 -14.78 13.04 17.75
CA ASN A 127 -14.55 13.89 18.90
C ASN A 127 -14.02 13.06 20.08
N ASP A 128 -12.86 13.42 20.59
CA ASP A 128 -12.16 12.74 21.68
C ASP A 128 -12.52 13.28 23.07
N LYS A 129 -13.46 14.23 23.17
CA LYS A 129 -13.95 14.75 24.46
C LYS A 129 -14.46 13.61 25.35
N GLY A 130 -13.84 13.46 26.51
CA GLY A 130 -14.18 12.42 27.50
C GLY A 130 -13.39 11.12 27.34
N PHE A 131 -12.52 11.00 26.34
CA PHE A 131 -11.56 9.91 26.23
C PHE A 131 -10.27 10.22 26.99
N GLY A 132 -9.63 9.16 27.51
CA GLY A 132 -8.30 9.24 28.10
C GLY A 132 -7.21 9.31 27.02
N PRO A 133 -5.93 9.38 27.42
CA PRO A 133 -4.82 9.37 26.47
C PRO A 133 -4.82 8.07 25.63
N PRO A 134 -4.19 8.08 24.44
CA PRO A 134 -3.98 6.87 23.67
C PRO A 134 -3.33 5.75 24.50
N PRO A 135 -3.59 4.46 24.18
CA PRO A 135 -3.08 3.35 24.98
C PRO A 135 -1.55 3.38 25.05
N ALA A 136 -0.94 3.13 26.22
CA ALA A 136 0.52 3.25 26.40
C ALA A 136 1.37 2.38 25.44
N LYS A 137 0.79 1.29 24.91
CA LYS A 137 1.43 0.42 23.90
C LYS A 137 1.46 1.03 22.49
N TRP A 138 0.65 2.05 22.23
CA TRP A 138 0.58 2.72 20.94
C TRP A 138 1.77 3.65 20.76
N LYS A 139 2.55 3.39 19.70
CA LYS A 139 3.76 4.16 19.35
C LYS A 139 3.59 4.98 18.05
N GLY A 140 2.37 5.05 17.52
CA GLY A 140 2.13 5.80 16.29
C GLY A 140 2.12 7.29 16.53
N SER A 141 2.52 8.05 15.51
CA SER A 141 2.48 9.50 15.47
C SER A 141 1.49 9.97 14.42
N CYS A 142 0.99 11.20 14.60
CA CYS A 142 0.19 11.86 13.58
C CYS A 142 1.13 12.63 12.64
N GLY A 143 1.13 12.28 11.36
CA GLY A 143 1.90 12.93 10.32
C GLY A 143 1.05 13.86 9.46
N LEU A 144 1.68 14.89 8.89
CA LEU A 144 1.08 15.69 7.84
C LEU A 144 1.14 14.89 6.53
N TYR A 145 -0.02 14.49 6.03
CA TYR A 145 -0.17 13.90 4.69
C TYR A 145 -1.05 14.84 3.87
N ALA A 146 -0.97 14.78 2.53
CA ALA A 146 -1.76 15.67 1.67
C ALA A 146 -3.26 15.60 2.04
N ASN A 147 -3.83 16.74 2.45
CA ASN A 147 -5.20 16.92 2.93
C ASN A 147 -5.55 16.29 4.29
N PHE A 148 -4.57 15.95 5.13
CA PHE A 148 -4.79 15.46 6.49
C PHE A 148 -4.06 16.34 7.52
N SER A 149 -4.85 17.00 8.37
CA SER A 149 -4.36 17.77 9.52
C SER A 149 -4.64 17.02 10.81
N CYS A 150 -3.60 16.85 11.62
CA CYS A 150 -3.71 16.34 12.97
C CYS A 150 -4.50 17.32 13.84
N LYS A 151 -5.53 16.84 14.53
CA LYS A 151 -6.12 17.61 15.64
C LYS A 151 -5.11 17.61 16.79
N LYS A 152 -4.89 18.79 17.37
CA LYS A 152 -4.06 18.99 18.57
C LYS A 152 -4.87 18.70 19.81
#